data_AF-A0A8J7Q8V9-F1
#
_entry.id   AF-A0A8J7Q8V9-F1
#
_cell.length_a   1.000
_cell.length_b   1.000
_cell.length_c   1.000
_cell.angle_alpha   90.00
_cell.angle_beta   90.00
_cell.angle_gamma   90.00
#
_symmetry.space_group_name_H-M   'P 1'
#
loop_
_entity.id
_entity.type
_entity.pdbx_description
1 polymer ?
#
loop_
_entity_poly.entity_id
_entity_poly.type
_entity_poly.pdbx_seq_one_letter_code
_entity_poly.pdbx_strand_id
1 'polypeptide(L)'
;MLLFPMILVLVALFTFWLHTFVGHRLVLEPVFAAPLSRLARGTTAAGWHFITYFLALNVIAGAFAARPDSDPNLLLALALFNLPFGALFLGVSLFHFRSFTKLPQSSLLGTIGILGIVAYVWPVTLSAKWGFALPLALVLLIIALIHVAWAQGSSWPAANSDDLLELVVGQKRGQAFPGRAATLAVAGLLAAAAVLTLLAARLGTDAPWVAGLTWLMAAVFALRGFAGFFETRLRPATRDLPYHHWNRVLYSPLCLLMAASAVAVVW
;
A
#
# COMPACT_ATOMS: atom_id res chain seq x y z
N MET A 1 -12.50 -15.07 9.43
CA MET A 1 -11.06 -14.90 9.10
C MET A 1 -10.36 -14.35 10.33
N LEU A 2 -9.09 -14.68 10.53
CA LEU A 2 -8.30 -14.11 11.62
C LEU A 2 -7.84 -12.70 11.23
N LEU A 3 -8.11 -11.71 12.07
CA LEU A 3 -7.81 -10.29 11.81
C LEU A 3 -6.31 -10.04 11.60
N PHE A 4 -5.50 -10.42 12.58
CA PHE A 4 -4.07 -10.11 12.56
C PHE A 4 -3.29 -10.80 11.43
N PRO A 5 -3.53 -12.09 11.11
CA PRO A 5 -2.94 -12.72 9.93
C PRO A 5 -3.25 -11.98 8.62
N MET A 6 -4.47 -11.45 8.49
CA MET A 6 -4.84 -10.72 7.30
C MET A 6 -4.17 -9.34 7.23
N ILE A 7 -4.08 -8.61 8.34
CA ILE A 7 -3.27 -7.38 8.40
C ILE A 7 -1.81 -7.70 8.04
N LEU A 8 -1.25 -8.78 8.58
CA LEU A 8 0.09 -9.25 8.26
C LEU A 8 0.26 -9.49 6.76
N VAL A 9 -0.67 -10.18 6.11
CA VAL A 9 -0.64 -10.43 4.65
C VAL A 9 -0.62 -9.13 3.87
N LEU A 10 -1.42 -8.14 4.28
CA LEU A 10 -1.47 -6.85 3.60
C LEU A 10 -0.18 -6.07 3.75
N VAL A 11 0.42 -6.06 4.94
CA VAL A 11 1.73 -5.45 5.17
C VAL A 11 2.81 -6.19 4.37
N ALA A 12 2.79 -7.53 4.35
CA ALA A 12 3.72 -8.33 3.57
C ALA A 12 3.57 -8.08 2.06
N LEU A 13 2.34 -8.00 1.56
CA LEU A 13 2.05 -7.74 0.15
C LEU A 13 2.50 -6.34 -0.27
N PHE A 14 2.21 -5.34 0.56
CA PHE A 14 2.69 -3.98 0.36
C PHE A 14 4.21 -3.91 0.35
N THR A 15 4.86 -4.59 1.31
CA THR A 15 6.33 -4.65 1.40
C THR A 15 6.94 -5.35 0.18
N PHE A 16 6.35 -6.47 -0.24
CA PHE A 16 6.74 -7.19 -1.45
C PHE A 16 6.64 -6.30 -2.70
N TRP A 17 5.52 -5.58 -2.84
CA TRP A 17 5.31 -4.67 -3.97
C TRP A 17 6.32 -3.50 -3.95
N LEU A 18 6.50 -2.85 -2.80
CA LEU A 18 7.47 -1.76 -2.65
C LEU A 18 8.88 -2.22 -3.00
N HIS A 19 9.31 -3.37 -2.45
CA HIS A 19 10.62 -3.93 -2.75
C HIS A 19 10.73 -4.19 -4.26
N THR A 20 9.85 -5.01 -4.81
CA THR A 20 9.92 -5.49 -6.21
C THR A 20 9.92 -4.35 -7.24
N PHE A 21 9.05 -3.35 -7.09
CA PHE A 21 8.86 -2.33 -8.12
C PHE A 21 9.55 -1.02 -7.78
N VAL A 22 9.26 -0.47 -6.59
CA VAL A 22 9.76 0.85 -6.20
C VAL A 22 11.26 0.77 -5.93
N GLY A 23 11.69 -0.19 -5.12
CA GLY A 23 13.10 -0.33 -4.80
C GLY A 23 13.92 -0.80 -6.00
N HIS A 24 13.36 -1.57 -6.94
CA HIS A 24 14.07 -1.92 -8.17
C HIS A 24 14.47 -0.66 -8.95
N ARG A 25 13.51 0.24 -9.16
CA ARG A 25 13.76 1.49 -9.91
C ARG A 25 14.58 2.51 -9.14
N LEU A 26 14.25 2.74 -7.88
CA LEU A 26 14.87 3.83 -7.11
C LEU A 26 16.21 3.44 -6.49
N VAL A 27 16.48 2.14 -6.33
CA VAL A 27 17.70 1.64 -5.68
C VAL A 27 18.50 0.77 -6.64
N LEU A 28 17.91 -0.29 -7.19
CA LEU A 28 18.68 -1.30 -7.93
C LEU A 28 19.19 -0.80 -9.28
N GLU A 29 18.35 -0.11 -10.06
CA GLU A 29 18.73 0.46 -11.36
C GLU A 29 19.92 1.44 -11.23
N PRO A 30 19.90 2.46 -10.33
CA PRO A 30 21.06 3.32 -10.10
C PRO A 30 22.32 2.57 -9.66
N VAL A 31 22.17 1.56 -8.80
CA VAL A 31 23.29 0.75 -8.31
C VAL A 31 23.93 -0.04 -9.46
N PHE A 32 23.15 -0.58 -10.40
CA PHE A 32 23.68 -1.30 -11.56
C PHE A 32 24.28 -0.39 -12.62
N ALA A 33 23.81 0.86 -12.73
CA ALA A 33 24.41 1.87 -13.60
C ALA A 33 25.78 2.38 -13.09
N ALA A 34 26.05 2.25 -11.78
CA ALA A 34 27.32 2.65 -11.18
C ALA A 34 28.50 1.75 -11.65
N PRO A 35 29.75 2.26 -11.62
CA PRO A 35 30.95 1.52 -12.06
C PRO A 35 31.38 0.44 -11.04
N LEU A 36 30.50 -0.50 -10.74
CA LEU A 36 30.74 -1.62 -9.82
C LEU A 36 31.49 -2.77 -10.51
N SER A 37 32.21 -3.57 -9.73
CA SER A 37 32.79 -4.82 -10.22
C SER A 37 31.70 -5.83 -10.61
N ARG A 38 32.03 -6.78 -11.49
CA ARG A 38 31.08 -7.86 -11.87
C ARG A 38 30.59 -8.65 -10.67
N LEU A 39 31.48 -8.93 -9.72
CA LEU A 39 31.15 -9.63 -8.48
C LEU A 39 30.15 -8.84 -7.63
N ALA A 40 30.40 -7.54 -7.41
CA ALA A 40 29.50 -6.69 -6.62
C ALA A 40 28.09 -6.59 -7.24
N ARG A 41 28.00 -6.46 -8.57
CA ARG A 41 26.70 -6.49 -9.27
C ARG A 41 25.99 -7.82 -9.13
N GLY A 42 26.70 -8.93 -9.34
CA GLY A 42 26.14 -10.28 -9.19
C GLY A 42 25.60 -10.53 -7.77
N THR A 43 26.38 -10.20 -6.75
CA THR A 43 25.99 -10.35 -5.34
C THR A 43 24.79 -9.45 -5.00
N THR A 44 24.77 -8.21 -5.47
CA THR A 44 23.64 -7.29 -5.24
C THR A 44 22.36 -7.81 -5.90
N ALA A 45 22.44 -8.30 -7.15
CA ALA A 45 21.30 -8.90 -7.85
C ALA A 45 20.78 -10.15 -7.11
N ALA A 46 21.68 -11.03 -6.69
CA ALA A 46 21.31 -12.23 -5.96
C ALA A 46 20.63 -11.90 -4.62
N GLY A 47 21.20 -10.97 -3.85
CA GLY A 47 20.60 -10.49 -2.59
C GLY A 47 19.24 -9.84 -2.80
N TRP A 48 19.09 -9.04 -3.85
CA TRP A 48 17.83 -8.41 -4.22
C TRP A 48 16.72 -9.44 -4.52
N HIS A 49 17.01 -10.42 -5.37
CA HIS A 49 16.07 -11.48 -5.72
C HIS A 49 15.76 -12.39 -4.55
N PHE A 50 16.75 -12.73 -3.72
CA PHE A 50 16.55 -13.51 -2.52
C PHE A 50 15.53 -12.85 -1.57
N ILE A 51 15.69 -11.53 -1.31
CA ILE A 51 14.72 -10.77 -0.50
C ILE A 51 13.35 -10.72 -1.19
N THR A 52 13.31 -10.58 -2.52
CA THR A 52 12.06 -10.57 -3.29
C THR A 52 11.28 -11.89 -3.12
N TYR A 53 11.94 -13.03 -3.30
CA TYR A 53 11.33 -14.35 -3.11
C TYR A 53 10.93 -14.59 -1.65
N PHE A 54 11.76 -14.16 -0.71
CA PHE A 54 11.43 -14.18 0.72
C PHE A 54 10.13 -13.41 1.02
N LEU A 55 9.99 -12.20 0.51
CA LEU A 55 8.79 -11.39 0.71
C LEU A 55 7.56 -12.04 0.04
N ALA A 56 7.73 -12.65 -1.14
CA ALA A 56 6.66 -13.40 -1.79
C ALA A 56 6.20 -14.61 -0.94
N LEU A 57 7.15 -15.36 -0.36
CA LEU A 57 6.84 -16.47 0.54
C LEU A 57 6.11 -16.01 1.80
N ASN A 58 6.45 -14.85 2.35
CA ASN A 58 5.71 -14.25 3.47
C ASN A 58 4.25 -13.95 3.12
N VAL A 59 4.00 -13.42 1.91
CA VAL A 59 2.62 -13.19 1.43
C VAL A 59 1.86 -14.50 1.34
N ILE A 60 2.45 -15.52 0.72
CA ILE A 60 1.82 -16.83 0.52
C ILE A 60 1.55 -17.50 1.87
N ALA A 61 2.57 -17.62 2.72
CA ALA A 61 2.45 -18.25 4.03
C ALA A 61 1.47 -17.50 4.94
N GLY A 62 1.50 -16.16 4.94
CA GLY A 62 0.51 -15.35 5.66
C GLY A 62 -0.91 -15.60 5.16
N ALA A 63 -1.11 -15.73 3.84
CA ALA A 63 -2.43 -15.98 3.27
C ALA A 63 -2.96 -17.37 3.63
N PHE A 64 -2.09 -18.37 3.70
CA PHE A 64 -2.44 -19.68 4.27
C PHE A 64 -2.77 -19.57 5.76
N ALA A 65 -1.96 -18.84 6.54
CA ALA A 65 -2.15 -18.65 7.98
C ALA A 65 -3.37 -17.79 8.35
N ALA A 66 -3.97 -17.08 7.39
CA ALA A 66 -5.20 -16.32 7.60
C ALA A 66 -6.47 -17.18 7.51
N ARG A 67 -6.34 -18.43 7.09
CA ARG A 67 -7.46 -19.36 7.01
C ARG A 67 -7.85 -19.84 8.42
N PRO A 68 -9.14 -20.02 8.71
CA PRO A 68 -9.57 -20.45 10.05
C PRO A 68 -9.02 -21.81 10.51
N ASP A 69 -8.68 -22.68 9.55
CA ASP A 69 -8.21 -24.06 9.73
C ASP A 69 -6.68 -24.20 9.68
N SER A 70 -5.94 -23.11 9.51
CA SER A 70 -4.48 -23.16 9.39
C SER A 70 -3.80 -23.46 10.73
N ASP A 71 -2.67 -24.16 10.67
CA ASP A 71 -1.81 -24.37 11.85
C ASP A 71 -1.29 -23.01 12.38
N PRO A 72 -1.60 -22.64 13.64
CA PRO A 72 -1.15 -21.39 14.23
C PRO A 72 0.38 -21.29 14.31
N ASN A 73 1.11 -22.41 14.32
CA ASN A 73 2.57 -22.41 14.31
C ASN A 73 3.16 -21.76 13.04
N LEU A 74 2.40 -21.67 11.95
CA LEU A 74 2.83 -20.95 10.75
C LEU A 74 2.99 -19.45 11.02
N LEU A 75 2.14 -18.85 11.86
CA LEU A 75 2.25 -17.45 12.27
C LEU A 75 3.48 -17.21 13.15
N LEU A 76 3.74 -18.14 14.07
CA LEU A 76 4.94 -18.09 14.91
C LEU A 76 6.21 -18.27 14.08
N ALA A 77 6.22 -19.20 13.13
CA ALA A 77 7.33 -19.40 12.21
C ALA A 77 7.61 -18.13 11.39
N LEU A 78 6.57 -17.51 10.82
CA LEU A 78 6.70 -16.23 10.14
C LEU A 78 7.25 -15.14 11.06
N ALA A 79 6.77 -15.06 12.30
CA ALA A 79 7.25 -14.08 13.26
C ALA A 79 8.74 -14.24 13.56
N LEU A 80 9.15 -15.46 13.96
CA LEU A 80 10.53 -15.80 14.29
C LEU A 80 11.47 -15.61 13.10
N PHE A 81 10.96 -15.75 11.88
CA PHE A 81 11.76 -15.56 10.68
C PHE A 81 11.91 -14.09 10.29
N ASN A 82 10.90 -13.23 10.50
CA ASN A 82 10.98 -11.80 10.11
C ASN A 82 11.63 -10.90 11.17
N LEU A 83 11.45 -11.18 12.46
CA LEU A 83 11.98 -10.35 13.54
C LEU A 83 13.50 -10.17 13.48
N PRO A 84 14.31 -11.21 13.19
CA PRO A 84 15.75 -11.04 13.04
C PRO A 84 16.13 -10.06 11.92
N PHE A 85 15.42 -10.09 10.79
CA PHE A 85 15.65 -9.11 9.71
C PHE A 85 15.22 -7.70 10.14
N GLY A 86 14.07 -7.57 10.80
CA GLY A 86 13.63 -6.29 11.37
C GLY A 86 14.68 -5.68 12.30
N ALA A 87 15.21 -6.48 13.22
CA ALA A 87 16.28 -6.09 14.14
C ALA A 87 17.59 -5.77 13.42
N LEU A 88 17.99 -6.57 12.42
CA LEU A 88 19.19 -6.33 11.61
C LEU A 88 19.10 -4.98 10.88
N PHE A 89 18.01 -4.73 10.16
CA PHE A 89 17.82 -3.48 9.43
C PHE A 89 17.72 -2.28 10.39
N LEU A 90 17.08 -2.44 11.55
CA LEU A 90 17.03 -1.38 12.56
C LEU A 90 18.42 -1.06 13.08
N GLY A 91 19.21 -2.10 13.41
CA GLY A 91 20.60 -1.96 13.84
C GLY A 91 21.44 -1.23 12.81
N VAL A 92 21.41 -1.65 11.54
CA VAL A 92 22.14 -0.96 10.46
C VAL A 92 21.66 0.49 10.33
N SER A 93 20.35 0.74 10.39
CA SER A 93 19.79 2.10 10.32
C SER A 93 20.32 3.00 11.44
N LEU A 94 20.36 2.50 12.67
CA LEU A 94 20.83 3.26 13.84
C LEU A 94 22.36 3.41 13.87
N PHE A 95 23.11 2.34 13.64
CA PHE A 95 24.57 2.36 13.78
C PHE A 95 25.28 2.97 12.58
N HIS A 96 24.79 2.74 11.36
CA HIS A 96 25.43 3.24 10.14
C HIS A 96 24.86 4.58 9.70
N PHE A 97 23.53 4.74 9.73
CA PHE A 97 22.88 5.95 9.24
C PHE A 97 22.50 6.94 10.35
N ARG A 98 22.62 6.57 11.63
CA ARG A 98 22.18 7.37 12.80
C ARG A 98 20.75 7.88 12.64
N SER A 99 19.90 7.09 11.99
CA SER A 99 18.54 7.47 11.62
C SER A 99 17.67 6.24 11.52
N PHE A 100 16.44 6.29 12.01
CA PHE A 100 15.47 5.19 11.87
C PHE A 100 14.71 5.23 10.53
N THR A 101 14.79 6.32 9.77
CA THR A 101 13.98 6.53 8.55
C THR A 101 14.71 6.20 7.26
N LYS A 102 16.05 6.06 7.29
CA LYS A 102 16.87 5.80 6.09
C LYS A 102 16.71 4.38 5.55
N LEU A 103 16.48 3.39 6.41
CA LEU A 103 16.17 2.01 6.03
C LEU A 103 14.79 1.60 6.57
N PRO A 104 13.70 2.00 5.89
CA PRO A 104 12.34 1.71 6.34
C PRO A 104 12.01 0.21 6.29
N GLN A 105 12.87 -0.65 5.73
CA GLN A 105 12.68 -2.10 5.74
C GLN A 105 12.55 -2.67 7.16
N SER A 106 13.19 -2.04 8.15
CA SER A 106 13.09 -2.40 9.56
C SER A 106 11.68 -2.26 10.11
N SER A 107 10.98 -1.17 9.77
CA SER A 107 9.61 -0.94 10.22
C SER A 107 8.64 -1.91 9.57
N LEU A 108 8.86 -2.28 8.31
CA LEU A 108 7.99 -3.21 7.59
C LEU A 108 8.17 -4.67 8.03
N LEU A 109 9.41 -5.19 8.04
CA LEU A 109 9.69 -6.57 8.45
C LEU A 109 9.48 -6.78 9.96
N GLY A 110 9.85 -5.79 10.77
CA GLY A 110 9.54 -5.80 12.21
C GLY A 110 8.04 -5.85 12.47
N THR A 111 7.24 -5.08 11.72
CA THR A 111 5.78 -5.09 11.83
C THR A 111 5.19 -6.45 11.44
N ILE A 112 5.65 -7.06 10.34
CA ILE A 112 5.23 -8.44 9.96
C ILE A 112 5.54 -9.41 11.09
N GLY A 113 6.73 -9.32 11.68
CA GLY A 113 7.16 -10.15 12.80
C GLY A 113 6.27 -10.00 14.04
N ILE A 114 6.03 -8.76 14.47
CA ILE A 114 5.19 -8.44 15.63
C ILE A 114 3.75 -8.88 15.40
N LEU A 115 3.19 -8.62 14.22
CA LEU A 115 1.83 -9.06 13.87
C LEU A 115 1.71 -10.58 13.88
N GLY A 116 2.75 -11.32 13.51
CA GLY A 116 2.77 -12.77 13.60
C GLY A 116 2.68 -13.27 15.05
N ILE A 117 3.43 -12.66 15.97
CA ILE A 117 3.33 -12.97 17.41
C ILE A 117 1.94 -12.62 17.94
N VAL A 118 1.44 -11.41 17.66
CA VAL A 118 0.12 -10.96 18.12
C VAL A 118 -0.97 -11.88 17.59
N ALA A 119 -0.89 -12.28 16.32
CA ALA A 119 -1.83 -13.21 15.72
C ALA A 119 -1.80 -14.60 16.37
N TYR A 120 -0.60 -15.08 16.73
CA TYR A 120 -0.39 -16.36 17.40
C TYR A 120 -0.94 -16.36 18.83
N VAL A 121 -0.66 -15.31 19.60
CA VAL A 121 -1.05 -15.21 21.02
C VAL A 121 -2.51 -14.78 21.19
N TRP A 122 -3.02 -13.94 20.28
CA TRP A 122 -4.33 -13.30 20.39
C TRP A 122 -5.14 -13.45 19.09
N PRO A 123 -5.63 -14.67 18.78
CA PRO A 123 -6.37 -14.95 17.56
C PRO A 123 -7.76 -14.30 17.60
N VAL A 124 -7.87 -13.07 17.09
CA VAL A 124 -9.16 -12.39 16.91
C VAL A 124 -9.80 -12.85 15.61
N THR A 125 -10.95 -13.51 15.72
CA THR A 125 -11.78 -13.87 14.58
C THR A 125 -12.73 -12.71 14.26
N LEU A 126 -12.76 -12.32 13.00
CA LEU A 126 -13.80 -11.44 12.46
C LEU A 126 -14.56 -12.15 11.34
N SER A 127 -15.80 -11.73 11.07
CA SER A 127 -16.48 -12.12 9.84
C SER A 127 -15.65 -11.68 8.63
N ALA A 128 -15.78 -12.37 7.49
CA ALA A 128 -15.04 -12.03 6.27
C ALA A 128 -15.16 -10.54 5.88
N LYS A 129 -16.34 -9.92 6.06
CA LYS A 129 -16.62 -8.50 5.76
C LYS A 129 -15.64 -7.54 6.44
N TRP A 130 -15.46 -7.69 7.74
CA TRP A 130 -14.50 -6.89 8.52
C TRP A 130 -13.05 -7.09 8.08
N GLY A 131 -12.77 -8.25 7.49
CA GLY A 131 -11.49 -8.54 6.86
C GLY A 131 -11.17 -7.56 5.71
N PHE A 132 -12.15 -7.24 4.88
CA PHE A 132 -11.97 -6.27 3.80
C PHE A 132 -12.17 -4.83 4.28
N ALA A 133 -13.07 -4.62 5.24
CA ALA A 133 -13.47 -3.29 5.67
C ALA A 133 -12.38 -2.53 6.42
N LEU A 134 -11.68 -3.18 7.36
CA LEU A 134 -10.65 -2.50 8.16
C LEU A 134 -9.47 -2.02 7.30
N PRO A 135 -8.88 -2.86 6.42
CA PRO A 135 -7.85 -2.41 5.50
C PRO A 135 -8.31 -1.31 4.54
N LEU A 136 -9.50 -1.46 3.95
CA LEU A 136 -10.03 -0.47 3.02
C LEU A 136 -10.24 0.86 3.72
N ALA A 137 -10.88 0.87 4.89
CA ALA A 137 -11.08 2.09 5.68
C ALA A 137 -9.74 2.74 6.07
N LEU A 138 -8.74 1.94 6.47
CA LEU A 138 -7.41 2.44 6.80
C LEU A 138 -6.72 3.10 5.59
N VAL A 139 -6.73 2.45 4.43
CA VAL A 139 -6.16 3.01 3.19
C VAL A 139 -6.87 4.30 2.80
N LEU A 140 -8.20 4.34 2.85
CA LEU A 140 -8.98 5.53 2.55
C LEU A 140 -8.63 6.70 3.49
N LEU A 141 -8.48 6.44 4.79
CA LEU A 141 -8.08 7.44 5.77
C LEU A 141 -6.65 7.94 5.55
N ILE A 142 -5.70 7.05 5.22
CA ILE A 142 -4.32 7.45 4.89
C ILE A 142 -4.33 8.38 3.66
N ILE A 143 -5.06 8.02 2.60
CA ILE A 143 -5.17 8.86 1.40
C ILE A 143 -5.86 10.19 1.72
N ALA A 144 -6.89 10.19 2.57
CA ALA A 144 -7.55 11.41 3.03
C ALA A 144 -6.58 12.35 3.76
N LEU A 145 -5.74 11.82 4.67
CA LEU A 145 -4.72 12.60 5.38
C LEU A 145 -3.65 13.16 4.43
N ILE A 146 -3.25 12.40 3.42
CA ILE A 146 -2.34 12.89 2.36
C ILE A 146 -2.97 14.10 1.63
N HIS A 147 -4.26 14.04 1.30
CA HIS A 147 -4.96 15.16 0.68
C HIS A 147 -5.07 16.38 1.61
N VAL A 148 -5.30 16.17 2.91
CA VAL A 148 -5.25 17.26 3.90
C VAL A 148 -3.86 17.92 3.91
N ALA A 149 -2.79 17.12 3.89
CA ALA A 149 -1.43 17.64 3.83
C ALA A 149 -1.17 18.45 2.55
N TRP A 150 -1.62 17.98 1.39
CA TRP A 150 -1.54 18.72 0.12
C TRP A 150 -2.37 20.02 0.14
N ALA A 151 -3.56 19.98 0.73
CA ALA A 151 -4.39 21.17 0.92
C ALA A 151 -3.72 22.21 1.86
N GLN A 152 -2.80 21.78 2.72
CA GLN A 152 -1.98 22.64 3.57
C GLN A 152 -0.66 23.08 2.90
N GLY A 153 -0.41 22.66 1.66
CA GLY A 153 0.78 23.05 0.89
C GLY A 153 1.97 22.09 0.98
N SER A 154 1.81 20.89 1.55
CA SER A 154 2.88 19.89 1.55
C SER A 154 3.22 19.46 0.13
N SER A 155 4.52 19.41 -0.20
CA SER A 155 5.03 18.90 -1.47
C SER A 155 5.28 17.38 -1.46
N TRP A 156 5.13 16.72 -0.31
CA TRP A 156 5.44 15.28 -0.17
C TRP A 156 4.55 14.44 -1.11
N PRO A 157 5.07 13.40 -1.79
CA PRO A 157 6.41 12.83 -1.66
C PRO A 157 7.48 13.48 -2.55
N ALA A 158 7.17 14.58 -3.24
CA ALA A 158 8.10 15.29 -4.11
C ALA A 158 8.93 16.35 -3.37
N ALA A 159 10.03 16.77 -4.01
CA ALA A 159 10.94 17.76 -3.46
C ALA A 159 10.33 19.18 -3.42
N ASN A 160 9.43 19.49 -4.34
CA ASN A 160 8.75 20.78 -4.46
C ASN A 160 7.37 20.60 -5.11
N SER A 161 6.57 21.67 -5.12
CA SER A 161 5.19 21.64 -5.60
C SER A 161 5.06 21.38 -7.10
N ASP A 162 6.01 21.84 -7.92
CA ASP A 162 6.04 21.60 -9.37
C ASP A 162 6.27 20.11 -9.68
N ASP A 163 7.20 19.48 -8.97
CA ASP A 163 7.45 18.04 -9.09
C ASP A 163 6.26 17.24 -8.56
N LEU A 164 5.60 17.70 -7.49
CA LEU A 164 4.38 17.06 -6.99
C LEU A 164 3.27 17.11 -8.06
N LEU A 165 3.11 18.24 -8.73
CA LEU A 165 2.10 18.44 -9.77
C LEU A 165 2.26 17.45 -10.92
N GLU A 166 3.48 17.29 -11.42
CA GLU A 166 3.79 16.32 -12.48
C GLU A 166 3.65 14.86 -12.00
N LEU A 167 3.89 14.61 -10.72
CA LEU A 167 3.86 13.28 -10.11
C LEU A 167 2.45 12.77 -9.80
N VAL A 168 1.60 13.58 -9.16
CA VAL A 168 0.30 13.12 -8.62
C VAL A 168 -0.90 13.67 -9.37
N VAL A 169 -0.79 14.83 -10.00
CA VAL A 169 -1.90 15.47 -10.75
C VAL A 169 -1.80 15.15 -12.24
N GLY A 170 -0.58 14.98 -12.76
CA GLY A 170 -0.32 14.79 -14.18
C GLY A 170 -0.56 16.08 -14.97
N GLN A 171 -0.09 17.19 -14.40
CA GLN A 171 -0.06 18.50 -15.05
C GLN A 171 1.39 18.99 -15.18
N LYS A 172 1.67 19.79 -16.21
CA LYS A 172 3.03 20.31 -16.47
C LYS A 172 3.38 21.42 -15.47
N ARG A 173 4.69 21.60 -15.20
CA ARG A 173 5.21 22.70 -14.37
C ARG A 173 4.62 24.06 -14.76
N GLY A 174 4.39 24.91 -13.76
CA GLY A 174 3.78 26.23 -13.95
C GLY A 174 2.26 26.23 -14.15
N GLN A 175 1.61 25.06 -14.22
CA GLN A 175 0.14 24.98 -14.12
C GLN A 175 -0.32 25.06 -12.67
N ALA A 176 -1.57 25.47 -12.46
CA ALA A 176 -2.12 25.65 -11.12
C ALA A 176 -2.41 24.31 -10.44
N PHE A 177 -1.85 24.12 -9.24
CA PHE A 177 -2.24 23.01 -8.37
C PHE A 177 -3.75 23.08 -8.05
N PRO A 178 -4.44 21.93 -7.90
CA PRO A 178 -5.84 21.92 -7.49
C PRO A 178 -6.10 22.81 -6.27
N GLY A 179 -7.15 23.63 -6.35
CA GLY A 179 -7.49 24.57 -5.28
C GLY A 179 -7.76 23.87 -3.95
N ARG A 180 -7.40 24.54 -2.85
CA ARG A 180 -7.47 24.00 -1.48
C ARG A 180 -8.85 23.41 -1.13
N ALA A 181 -9.93 24.06 -1.56
CA ALA A 181 -11.29 23.58 -1.33
C ALA A 181 -11.58 22.25 -2.04
N ALA A 182 -11.14 22.09 -3.29
CA ALA A 182 -11.33 20.84 -4.04
C ALA A 182 -10.54 19.69 -3.40
N THR A 183 -9.29 19.95 -2.99
CA THR A 183 -8.44 18.95 -2.33
C THR A 183 -9.03 18.52 -0.97
N LEU A 184 -9.58 19.45 -0.19
CA LEU A 184 -10.29 19.14 1.06
C LEU A 184 -11.61 18.39 0.82
N ALA A 185 -12.34 18.70 -0.25
CA ALA A 185 -13.55 17.98 -0.62
C ALA A 185 -13.24 16.50 -0.91
N VAL A 186 -12.16 16.22 -1.66
CA VAL A 186 -11.69 14.85 -1.89
C VAL A 186 -11.32 14.16 -0.57
N ALA A 187 -10.60 14.83 0.32
CA ALA A 187 -10.27 14.28 1.63
C ALA A 187 -11.54 13.92 2.45
N GLY A 188 -12.54 14.80 2.44
CA GLY A 188 -13.83 14.58 3.12
C GLY A 188 -14.59 13.39 2.52
N LEU A 189 -14.65 13.27 1.20
CA LEU A 189 -15.29 12.13 0.52
C LEU A 189 -14.58 10.80 0.85
N LEU A 190 -13.25 10.79 0.90
CA LEU A 190 -12.47 9.60 1.28
C LEU A 190 -12.69 9.21 2.76
N ALA A 191 -12.75 10.19 3.67
CA ALA A 191 -13.08 9.94 5.07
C ALA A 191 -14.50 9.40 5.24
N ALA A 192 -15.48 9.97 4.51
CA ALA A 192 -16.86 9.47 4.50
C ALA A 192 -16.94 8.05 3.93
N ALA A 193 -16.18 7.76 2.87
CA ALA A 193 -16.06 6.41 2.29
C ALA A 193 -15.47 5.40 3.29
N ALA A 194 -14.50 5.81 4.12
CA ALA A 194 -13.96 4.97 5.19
C ALA A 194 -15.04 4.63 6.24
N VAL A 195 -15.81 5.63 6.69
CA VAL A 195 -16.93 5.43 7.63
C VAL A 195 -18.00 4.53 7.01
N LEU A 196 -18.37 4.78 5.75
CA LEU A 196 -19.33 3.97 5.00
C LEU A 196 -18.89 2.50 4.89
N THR A 197 -17.59 2.26 4.69
CA THR A 197 -17.01 0.92 4.62
C THR A 197 -17.20 0.16 5.94
N LEU A 198 -16.91 0.81 7.07
CA LEU A 198 -17.12 0.21 8.40
C LEU A 198 -18.61 -0.01 8.70
N LEU A 199 -19.46 0.92 8.27
CA LEU A 199 -20.91 0.81 8.42
C LEU A 199 -21.47 -0.35 7.59
N ALA A 200 -20.98 -0.54 6.36
CA ALA A 200 -21.35 -1.67 5.51
C ALA A 200 -20.92 -3.01 6.09
N ALA A 201 -19.74 -3.09 6.72
CA ALA A 201 -19.30 -4.28 7.42
C ALA A 201 -20.18 -4.63 8.64
N ARG A 202 -20.74 -3.60 9.28
CA ARG A 202 -21.61 -3.74 10.47
C ARG A 202 -23.05 -4.07 10.12
N LEU A 203 -23.63 -3.37 9.14
CA LEU A 203 -25.05 -3.44 8.80
C LEU A 203 -25.35 -4.35 7.61
N GLY A 204 -24.36 -4.67 6.78
CA GLY A 204 -24.52 -5.53 5.62
C GLY A 204 -25.67 -5.09 4.71
N THR A 205 -26.52 -6.05 4.35
CA THR A 205 -27.71 -5.84 3.51
C THR A 205 -28.93 -5.36 4.27
N ASP A 206 -28.88 -5.32 5.61
CA ASP A 206 -30.01 -4.90 6.45
C ASP A 206 -30.30 -3.40 6.32
N ALA A 207 -29.35 -2.64 5.79
CA ALA A 207 -29.51 -1.23 5.43
C ALA A 207 -29.29 -1.04 3.91
N PRO A 208 -30.34 -1.13 3.07
CA PRO A 208 -30.23 -1.05 1.62
C PRO A 208 -29.55 0.24 1.11
N TRP A 209 -29.71 1.35 1.83
CA TRP A 209 -29.05 2.61 1.48
C TRP A 209 -27.53 2.55 1.70
N VAL A 210 -27.05 1.84 2.74
CA VAL A 210 -25.62 1.62 2.98
C VAL A 210 -25.06 0.76 1.86
N ALA A 211 -25.70 -0.37 1.57
CA ALA A 211 -25.29 -1.25 0.48
C ALA A 211 -25.26 -0.50 -0.87
N GLY A 212 -26.29 0.29 -1.17
CA GLY A 212 -26.35 1.11 -2.39
C GLY A 212 -25.22 2.13 -2.49
N LEU A 213 -24.90 2.85 -1.41
CA LEU A 213 -23.79 3.79 -1.38
C LEU A 213 -22.43 3.07 -1.49
N THR A 214 -22.26 1.90 -0.88
CA THR A 214 -21.02 1.12 -0.99
C THR A 214 -20.82 0.58 -2.41
N TRP A 215 -21.89 0.17 -3.09
CA TRP A 215 -21.85 -0.18 -4.51
C TRP A 215 -21.51 1.02 -5.40
N LEU A 216 -22.08 2.19 -5.14
CA LEU A 216 -21.72 3.42 -5.84
C LEU A 216 -20.23 3.75 -5.65
N MET A 217 -19.73 3.67 -4.43
CA MET A 217 -18.31 3.85 -4.11
C MET A 217 -17.44 2.85 -4.88
N ALA A 218 -17.81 1.57 -4.89
CA ALA A 218 -17.10 0.54 -5.66
C ALA A 218 -17.07 0.87 -7.15
N ALA A 219 -18.20 1.33 -7.72
CA ALA A 219 -18.29 1.72 -9.13
C ALA A 219 -17.40 2.93 -9.45
N VAL A 220 -17.35 3.94 -8.57
CA VAL A 220 -16.47 5.12 -8.74
C VAL A 220 -15.00 4.71 -8.76
N PHE A 221 -14.57 3.87 -7.81
CA PHE A 221 -13.19 3.37 -7.78
C PHE A 221 -12.86 2.45 -8.96
N ALA A 222 -13.80 1.59 -9.38
CA ALA A 222 -13.63 0.75 -10.55
C ALA A 222 -13.48 1.60 -11.82
N LEU A 223 -14.36 2.57 -12.02
CA LEU A 223 -14.30 3.50 -13.13
C LEU A 223 -12.96 4.24 -13.15
N ARG A 224 -12.52 4.79 -12.00
CA ARG A 224 -11.23 5.48 -11.90
C ARG A 224 -10.05 4.56 -12.21
N GLY A 225 -10.08 3.33 -11.68
CA GLY A 225 -9.05 2.32 -11.89
C GLY A 225 -8.95 1.88 -13.36
N PHE A 226 -10.08 1.58 -14.01
CA PHE A 226 -10.08 1.21 -15.43
C PHE A 226 -9.72 2.38 -16.34
N ALA A 227 -10.29 3.56 -16.10
CA ALA A 227 -9.99 4.77 -16.89
C ALA A 227 -8.49 5.12 -16.86
N GLY A 228 -7.81 4.88 -15.73
CA GLY A 228 -6.39 5.15 -15.59
C GLY A 228 -5.48 4.38 -16.55
N PHE A 229 -5.89 3.19 -17.02
CA PHE A 229 -5.13 2.46 -18.06
C PHE A 229 -5.29 3.06 -19.46
N PHE A 230 -6.33 3.87 -19.67
CA PHE A 230 -6.61 4.58 -20.92
C PHE A 230 -6.40 6.10 -20.80
N GLU A 231 -5.85 6.57 -19.68
CA GLU A 231 -5.71 7.99 -19.35
C GLU A 231 -4.98 8.77 -20.45
N THR A 232 -3.97 8.18 -21.11
CA THR A 232 -3.23 8.84 -22.19
C THR A 232 -4.06 9.10 -23.45
N ARG A 233 -5.21 8.43 -23.61
CA ARG A 233 -6.18 8.74 -24.68
C ARG A 233 -7.10 9.91 -24.29
N LEU A 234 -7.41 10.03 -23.00
CA LEU A 234 -8.30 11.08 -22.46
C LEU A 234 -7.55 12.38 -22.19
N ARG A 235 -6.32 12.27 -21.69
CA ARG A 235 -5.40 13.36 -21.35
C ARG A 235 -4.02 13.07 -21.94
N PRO A 236 -3.81 13.26 -23.26
CA PRO A 236 -2.54 12.96 -23.94
C PRO A 236 -1.32 13.63 -23.31
N ALA A 237 -1.50 14.82 -22.72
CA ALA A 237 -0.45 15.57 -22.03
C ALA A 237 0.17 14.84 -20.82
N THR A 238 -0.47 13.79 -20.30
CA THR A 238 0.06 13.00 -19.17
C THR A 238 1.15 12.02 -19.57
N ARG A 239 1.27 11.67 -20.86
CA ARG A 239 2.10 10.56 -21.34
C ARG A 239 3.58 10.69 -20.94
N ASP A 240 4.10 11.91 -20.99
CA ASP A 240 5.51 12.22 -20.73
C ASP A 240 5.77 12.65 -19.28
N LEU A 241 4.75 12.58 -18.42
CA LEU A 241 4.87 12.95 -17.01
C LEU A 241 5.09 11.71 -16.12
N PRO A 242 5.81 11.84 -15.00
CA PRO A 242 5.97 10.77 -14.01
C PRO A 242 4.63 10.16 -13.57
N TYR A 243 3.58 10.98 -13.52
CA TYR A 243 2.21 10.54 -13.26
C TYR A 243 1.78 9.35 -14.12
N HIS A 244 2.04 9.32 -15.43
CA HIS A 244 1.57 8.23 -16.29
C HIS A 244 2.12 6.87 -15.84
N HIS A 245 3.38 6.83 -15.42
CA HIS A 245 3.99 5.63 -14.89
C HIS A 245 3.31 5.19 -13.58
N TRP A 246 3.27 6.06 -12.57
CA TRP A 246 2.70 5.76 -11.26
C TRP A 246 1.20 5.47 -11.31
N ASN A 247 0.50 6.12 -12.22
CA ASN A 247 -0.91 5.87 -12.46
C ASN A 247 -1.13 4.42 -12.92
N ARG A 248 -0.28 3.88 -13.78
CA ARG A 248 -0.41 2.50 -14.27
C ARG A 248 0.04 1.44 -13.27
N VAL A 249 1.11 1.69 -12.52
CA VAL A 249 1.70 0.67 -11.64
C VAL A 249 1.18 0.70 -10.21
N LEU A 250 0.65 1.84 -9.76
CA LEU A 250 0.20 2.03 -8.38
C LEU A 250 -1.23 2.57 -8.30
N TYR A 251 -1.52 3.75 -8.85
CA TYR A 251 -2.80 4.42 -8.56
C TYR A 251 -4.01 3.68 -9.13
N SER A 252 -3.94 3.22 -10.38
CA SER A 252 -5.03 2.49 -11.02
C SER A 252 -5.25 1.10 -10.40
N PRO A 253 -4.20 0.28 -10.19
CA PRO A 253 -4.33 -0.97 -9.44
C PRO A 253 -4.90 -0.79 -8.03
N LEU A 254 -4.47 0.25 -7.30
CA LEU A 254 -4.98 0.54 -5.96
C LEU A 254 -6.47 0.88 -6.00
N CYS A 255 -6.93 1.67 -6.98
CA CYS A 255 -8.36 1.96 -7.16
C CYS A 255 -9.16 0.69 -7.43
N LEU A 256 -8.68 -0.21 -8.29
CA LEU A 256 -9.35 -1.49 -8.56
C LEU A 256 -9.39 -2.38 -7.31
N LEU A 257 -8.32 -2.41 -6.51
CA LEU A 257 -8.29 -3.16 -5.25
C LEU A 257 -9.27 -2.59 -4.21
N MET A 258 -9.39 -1.26 -4.13
CA MET A 258 -10.39 -0.61 -3.27
C MET A 258 -11.81 -0.93 -3.72
N ALA A 259 -12.07 -0.95 -5.04
CA ALA A 259 -13.36 -1.36 -5.59
C ALA A 259 -13.69 -2.81 -5.24
N ALA A 260 -12.77 -3.75 -5.46
CA ALA A 260 -12.95 -5.16 -5.12
C ALA A 260 -13.19 -5.37 -3.61
N SER A 261 -12.42 -4.66 -2.77
CA SER A 261 -12.62 -4.67 -1.32
C SER A 261 -14.00 -4.15 -0.93
N ALA A 262 -14.47 -3.06 -1.54
CA ALA A 262 -15.79 -2.49 -1.28
C ALA A 262 -16.92 -3.48 -1.62
N VAL A 263 -16.80 -4.20 -2.74
CA VAL A 263 -17.73 -5.28 -3.10
C VAL A 263 -17.71 -6.38 -2.03
N ALA A 264 -16.52 -6.85 -1.64
CA ALA A 264 -16.36 -7.91 -0.65
C ALA A 264 -16.83 -7.54 0.78
N VAL A 265 -17.00 -6.25 1.08
CA VAL A 265 -17.60 -5.78 2.35
C VAL A 265 -19.12 -5.92 2.34
N VAL A 266 -19.77 -5.74 1.18
CA VAL A 266 -21.23 -5.81 1.07
C VAL A 266 -21.71 -7.26 1.08
N TRP A 267 -21.02 -8.14 0.35
CA TRP A 267 -21.30 -9.58 0.29
C TRP A 267 -20.94 -10.29 1.59
#